data_AF-A0A2R8Z6H0-F1
#
_entry.id   AF-A0A2R8Z6H0-F1
#
_cell.length_a   1.000
_cell.length_b   1.000
_cell.length_c   1.000
_cell.angle_alpha   90.00
_cell.angle_beta   90.00
_cell.angle_gamma   90.00
#
_symmetry.space_group_name_H-M   'P 1'
#
loop_
_entity.id
_entity.type
_entity.pdbx_description
1 polymer ?
#
loop_
_entity_poly.entity_id
_entity_poly.type
_entity_poly.pdbx_seq_one_letter_code
_entity_poly.pdbx_strand_id
1 'polypeptide(L)'
;MLRLLRLALAFYGRTADPAERQGPQQQRLPQGDTQLTTVQGVVTSFCGDYGVIDESIYFSSDVVTGNVPLKVGQKVNVVVEEDKPLYGLRAIKVDVVPRHLYGAGPADSGTRVLIGCVTSINEDNIYISNSIYFSIAIVSEDFVPYKGDLLEVEYSTEPGFSNIKATSVKPIRCIHTEE
;
A
#
# COMPACT_ATOMS: atom_id res chain seq x y z
N MET A 1 -23.41 13.74 38.96
CA MET A 1 -23.56 13.76 37.49
C MET A 1 -23.10 12.42 36.95
N LEU A 2 -24.02 11.51 36.64
CA LEU A 2 -23.80 10.38 35.71
C LEU A 2 -25.20 9.88 35.30
N ARG A 3 -25.73 10.47 34.22
CA ARG A 3 -27.03 10.12 33.65
C ARG A 3 -26.85 8.86 32.80
N LEU A 4 -27.09 7.68 33.38
CA LEU A 4 -27.28 6.45 32.62
C LEU A 4 -28.71 6.44 32.09
N LEU A 5 -28.88 6.90 30.85
CA LEU A 5 -30.14 6.78 30.12
C LEU A 5 -30.37 5.32 29.75
N ARG A 6 -31.50 4.81 30.21
CA ARG A 6 -32.06 3.49 29.95
C ARG A 6 -32.43 3.39 28.47
N LEU A 7 -31.86 2.41 27.76
CA LEU A 7 -32.31 2.02 26.42
C LEU A 7 -33.55 1.14 26.59
N ALA A 8 -34.74 1.73 26.49
CA ALA A 8 -35.99 0.99 26.46
C ALA A 8 -36.29 0.58 25.00
N LEU A 9 -36.13 -0.71 24.69
CA LEU A 9 -36.70 -1.31 23.48
C LEU A 9 -38.15 -1.71 23.76
N ALA A 10 -39.07 -1.00 23.14
CA ALA A 10 -40.44 -1.48 22.97
C ALA A 10 -41.04 -0.86 21.71
N PHE A 11 -41.11 -1.64 20.64
CA PHE A 11 -42.22 -1.53 19.70
C PHE A 11 -42.61 -2.94 19.26
N TYR A 12 -43.65 -3.44 19.94
CA TYR A 12 -44.43 -4.59 19.52
C TYR A 12 -45.55 -4.04 18.63
N GLY A 13 -45.69 -4.56 17.41
CA GLY A 13 -46.63 -4.04 16.44
C GLY A 13 -47.00 -5.05 15.35
N ARG A 14 -47.82 -6.03 15.76
CA ARG A 14 -48.76 -6.87 14.97
C ARG A 14 -48.24 -7.68 13.77
N THR A 15 -48.27 -8.99 13.99
CA THR A 15 -48.54 -10.07 13.04
C THR A 15 -49.65 -9.70 12.03
N ALA A 16 -49.35 -9.90 10.75
CA ALA A 16 -50.34 -10.12 9.69
C ALA A 16 -49.76 -11.17 8.72
N ASP A 17 -50.59 -12.17 8.39
CA ASP A 17 -50.28 -13.38 7.63
C ASP A 17 -49.87 -13.16 6.15
N PRO A 18 -49.29 -14.18 5.48
CA PRO A 18 -48.72 -14.08 4.14
C PRO A 18 -49.73 -14.47 3.04
N ALA A 19 -49.86 -13.66 1.98
CA ALA A 19 -50.42 -14.12 0.69
C ALA A 19 -50.03 -13.20 -0.48
N GLU A 20 -49.20 -13.76 -1.37
CA GLU A 20 -49.21 -13.68 -2.85
C GLU A 20 -49.23 -12.32 -3.63
N ARG A 21 -48.12 -12.15 -4.39
CA ARG A 21 -47.98 -11.79 -5.82
C ARG A 21 -48.29 -10.35 -6.30
N GLN A 22 -47.25 -9.68 -6.82
CA GLN A 22 -47.02 -9.33 -8.25
C GLN A 22 -45.87 -8.29 -8.36
N GLY A 23 -44.88 -8.50 -9.25
CA GLY A 23 -43.66 -7.67 -9.40
C GLY A 23 -43.86 -6.36 -10.20
N PRO A 24 -42.81 -5.72 -10.77
CA PRO A 24 -41.37 -5.80 -10.53
C PRO A 24 -40.83 -4.48 -9.95
N GLN A 25 -40.06 -4.53 -8.85
CA GLN A 25 -39.16 -3.42 -8.53
C GLN A 25 -37.75 -3.95 -8.63
N GLN A 26 -37.12 -3.65 -9.76
CA GLN A 26 -35.67 -3.56 -9.82
C GLN A 26 -35.27 -2.57 -8.73
N GLN A 27 -34.89 -3.09 -7.57
CA GLN A 27 -34.19 -2.34 -6.56
C GLN A 27 -32.88 -1.91 -7.21
N ARG A 28 -32.90 -0.71 -7.77
CA ARG A 28 -31.72 0.06 -8.11
C ARG A 28 -30.97 0.20 -6.79
N LEU A 29 -30.00 -0.69 -6.59
CA LEU A 29 -28.92 -0.48 -5.62
C LEU A 29 -28.50 0.98 -5.78
N PRO A 30 -28.44 1.79 -4.71
CA PRO A 30 -27.84 3.10 -4.84
C PRO A 30 -26.40 2.87 -5.27
N GLN A 31 -26.14 3.07 -6.56
CA GLN A 31 -24.80 3.27 -7.10
C GLN A 31 -24.31 4.51 -6.38
N GLY A 32 -23.52 4.28 -5.33
CA GLY A 32 -22.73 5.34 -4.74
C GLY A 32 -21.77 5.78 -5.82
N ASP A 33 -22.06 6.91 -6.45
CA ASP A 33 -21.18 7.55 -7.41
C ASP A 33 -19.99 8.13 -6.63
N THR A 34 -19.07 7.29 -6.16
CA THR A 34 -17.79 7.81 -5.69
C THR A 34 -17.01 8.29 -6.90
N GLN A 35 -16.82 9.60 -6.98
CA GLN A 35 -16.17 10.24 -8.11
C GLN A 35 -14.68 9.87 -8.08
N LEU A 36 -14.32 8.87 -8.88
CA LEU A 36 -12.93 8.47 -9.05
C LEU A 36 -12.23 9.46 -9.98
N THR A 37 -11.09 9.97 -9.57
CA THR A 37 -10.25 10.83 -10.42
C THR A 37 -8.90 10.17 -10.64
N THR A 38 -8.33 10.34 -11.83
CA THR A 38 -6.99 9.86 -12.14
C THR A 38 -6.03 11.04 -12.16
N VAL A 39 -4.98 10.96 -11.36
CA VAL A 39 -3.95 12.00 -11.23
C VAL A 39 -2.56 11.38 -11.45
N GLN A 40 -1.60 12.20 -11.85
CA GLN A 40 -0.19 11.82 -11.81
C GLN A 40 0.45 12.43 -10.58
N GLY A 41 1.32 11.67 -9.94
CA GLY A 41 2.10 12.18 -8.82
C GLY A 41 3.44 11.48 -8.69
N VAL A 42 4.21 11.93 -7.69
CA VAL A 42 5.51 11.39 -7.34
C VAL A 42 5.42 10.77 -5.95
N VAL A 43 5.90 9.54 -5.81
CA VAL A 43 6.02 8.92 -4.48
C VAL A 43 6.98 9.75 -3.63
N THR A 44 6.48 10.29 -2.52
CA THR A 44 7.25 11.12 -1.61
C THR A 44 7.76 10.36 -0.40
N SER A 45 7.04 9.33 0.06
CA SER A 45 7.47 8.51 1.20
C SER A 45 6.85 7.11 1.21
N PHE A 46 7.50 6.22 1.95
CA PHE A 46 7.08 4.85 2.19
C PHE A 46 7.40 4.41 3.61
N CYS A 47 6.47 3.71 4.25
CA CYS A 47 6.69 3.08 5.55
C CYS A 47 5.78 1.85 5.68
N GLY A 48 6.36 0.65 5.71
CA GLY A 48 5.57 -0.57 5.77
C GLY A 48 4.72 -0.76 4.52
N ASP A 49 3.47 -1.11 4.75
CA ASP A 49 2.50 -1.29 3.68
C ASP A 49 1.92 0.02 3.19
N TYR A 50 2.29 1.17 3.75
CA TYR A 50 1.72 2.47 3.39
C TYR A 50 2.75 3.38 2.73
N GLY A 51 2.27 4.25 1.85
CA GLY A 51 3.07 5.30 1.24
C GLY A 51 2.27 6.57 1.02
N VAL A 52 3.00 7.63 0.64
CA VAL A 52 2.44 8.93 0.31
C VAL A 52 2.93 9.36 -1.07
N ILE A 53 2.01 9.90 -1.87
CA ILE A 53 2.26 10.49 -3.19
C ILE A 53 1.97 11.99 -3.10
N ASP A 54 2.88 12.81 -3.62
CA ASP A 54 2.84 14.28 -3.55
C ASP A 54 2.46 14.81 -2.16
N GLU A 55 3.04 14.20 -1.12
CA GLU A 55 2.87 14.59 0.29
C GLU A 55 1.43 14.51 0.84
N SER A 56 0.44 14.10 0.04
CA SER A 56 -0.99 14.28 0.36
C SER A 56 -1.89 13.11 -0.01
N ILE A 57 -1.47 12.23 -0.93
CA ILE A 57 -2.27 11.08 -1.36
C ILE A 57 -1.75 9.83 -0.68
N TYR A 58 -2.56 9.26 0.20
CA TYR A 58 -2.22 8.02 0.90
C TYR A 58 -2.54 6.81 0.04
N PHE A 59 -1.65 5.82 0.05
CA PHE A 59 -1.90 4.54 -0.59
C PHE A 59 -1.36 3.40 0.26
N SER A 60 -1.97 2.24 0.06
CA SER A 60 -1.50 0.98 0.61
C SER A 60 -0.82 0.16 -0.50
N SER A 61 0.11 -0.71 -0.13
CA SER A 61 0.93 -1.44 -1.09
C SER A 61 0.12 -2.46 -1.90
N ASP A 62 -1.03 -2.90 -1.40
CA ASP A 62 -1.97 -3.78 -2.10
C ASP A 62 -2.68 -3.11 -3.30
N VAL A 63 -2.74 -1.78 -3.34
CA VAL A 63 -3.32 -1.05 -4.48
C VAL A 63 -2.30 -0.76 -5.58
N VAL A 64 -1.02 -1.11 -5.37
CA VAL A 64 0.06 -0.95 -6.35
C VAL A 64 0.02 -2.10 -7.35
N THR A 65 -0.05 -1.77 -8.64
CA THR A 65 -0.11 -2.77 -9.70
C THR A 65 1.27 -3.18 -10.22
N GLY A 66 1.36 -4.40 -10.75
CA GLY A 66 2.56 -4.91 -11.39
C GLY A 66 3.59 -5.55 -10.45
N ASN A 67 3.32 -5.61 -9.13
CA ASN A 67 4.20 -6.21 -8.11
C ASN A 67 5.65 -5.68 -8.16
N VAL A 68 5.85 -4.46 -8.66
CA VAL A 68 7.14 -3.78 -8.65
C VAL A 68 7.16 -2.85 -7.44
N PRO A 69 8.15 -2.96 -6.53
CA PRO A 69 8.30 -1.99 -5.46
C PRO A 69 8.46 -0.59 -6.03
N LEU A 70 7.60 0.32 -5.58
CA LEU A 70 7.71 1.72 -5.90
C LEU A 70 8.92 2.32 -5.15
N LYS A 71 9.52 3.35 -5.75
CA LYS A 71 10.66 4.08 -5.17
C LYS A 71 10.23 5.50 -4.83
N VAL A 72 10.83 6.08 -3.78
CA VAL A 72 10.72 7.53 -3.56
C VAL A 72 11.27 8.27 -4.79
N GLY A 73 10.57 9.31 -5.23
CA GLY A 73 10.85 10.04 -6.47
C GLY A 73 10.27 9.40 -7.74
N GLN A 74 9.59 8.26 -7.64
CA GLN A 74 8.99 7.58 -8.79
C GLN A 74 7.67 8.23 -9.21
N LYS A 75 7.52 8.47 -10.52
CA LYS A 75 6.27 8.97 -11.10
C LYS A 75 5.26 7.83 -11.28
N VAL A 76 4.04 8.08 -10.84
CA VAL A 76 2.94 7.10 -10.84
C VAL A 76 1.65 7.74 -11.36
N ASN A 77 0.82 6.92 -12.01
CA ASN A 77 -0.58 7.24 -12.28
C ASN A 77 -1.41 6.68 -11.13
N VAL A 78 -2.28 7.50 -10.56
CA VAL A 78 -3.04 7.15 -9.35
C VAL A 78 -4.51 7.37 -9.62
N VAL A 79 -5.33 6.37 -9.34
CA VAL A 79 -6.77 6.54 -9.23
C VAL A 79 -7.08 6.82 -7.77
N VAL A 80 -7.65 7.98 -7.49
CA VAL A 80 -7.97 8.44 -6.14
C VAL A 80 -9.47 8.56 -5.91
N GLU A 81 -9.85 8.36 -4.66
CA GLU A 81 -11.18 8.52 -4.11
C GLU A 81 -11.10 9.47 -2.91
N GLU A 82 -12.16 10.24 -2.67
CA GLU A 82 -12.26 11.06 -1.47
C GLU A 82 -12.50 10.19 -0.23
N ASP A 83 -11.57 10.26 0.72
CA ASP A 83 -11.65 9.52 1.96
C ASP A 83 -12.50 10.29 2.97
N LYS A 84 -13.82 10.03 2.95
CA LYS A 84 -14.83 10.67 3.81
C LYS A 84 -14.44 10.81 5.29
N PRO A 85 -13.83 9.81 5.97
CA PRO A 85 -13.38 9.96 7.35
C PRO A 85 -12.16 10.87 7.55
N LEU A 86 -11.27 11.01 6.57
CA LEU A 86 -9.99 11.73 6.70
C LEU A 86 -9.95 13.08 5.97
N TYR A 87 -11.00 13.43 5.21
CA TYR A 87 -11.02 14.62 4.33
C TYR A 87 -9.78 14.71 3.42
N GLY A 88 -9.26 13.56 2.99
CA GLY A 88 -8.06 13.43 2.18
C GLY A 88 -8.30 12.60 0.93
N LEU A 89 -7.29 12.52 0.05
CA LEU A 89 -7.33 11.65 -1.12
C LEU A 89 -6.71 10.29 -0.78
N ARG A 90 -7.47 9.22 -1.02
CA ARG A 90 -6.99 7.85 -0.90
C ARG A 90 -6.83 7.24 -2.29
N ALA A 91 -5.65 6.69 -2.56
CA ALA A 91 -5.43 5.91 -3.76
C ALA A 91 -6.16 4.56 -3.66
N ILE A 92 -6.90 4.23 -4.71
CA ILE A 92 -7.52 2.90 -4.89
C ILE A 92 -6.79 2.07 -5.94
N LYS A 93 -5.92 2.72 -6.74
CA LYS A 93 -5.05 2.06 -7.72
C LYS A 93 -3.81 2.92 -7.98
N VAL A 94 -2.63 2.32 -7.98
CA VAL A 94 -1.36 2.98 -8.30
C VAL A 94 -0.66 2.20 -9.41
N ASP A 95 -0.53 2.79 -10.58
CA ASP A 95 0.18 2.23 -11.74
C ASP A 95 1.52 2.96 -11.95
N VAL A 96 2.60 2.21 -12.15
CA VAL A 96 3.89 2.80 -12.50
C VAL A 96 3.82 3.44 -13.88
N VAL A 97 4.22 4.71 -14.02
CA VAL A 97 4.40 5.32 -15.34
C VAL A 97 5.72 4.80 -15.91
N PRO A 98 5.71 4.01 -17.00
CA PRO A 98 6.94 3.57 -17.64
C PRO A 98 7.67 4.82 -18.14
N ARG A 99 8.95 4.96 -17.79
CA ARG A 99 9.78 5.98 -18.43
C ARG A 99 9.85 5.58 -19.91
N HIS A 100 9.36 6.42 -20.82
CA HIS A 100 9.48 6.18 -22.25
C HIS A 100 10.96 6.17 -22.62
N LEU A 101 11.59 5.00 -22.51
CA LEU A 101 12.90 4.75 -23.08
C LEU A 101 12.65 4.53 -24.56
N TYR A 102 12.96 5.54 -25.36
CA TYR A 102 13.16 5.36 -26.78
C TYR A 102 14.21 4.26 -26.98
N GLY A 103 13.79 3.12 -27.52
CA GLY A 103 14.68 2.05 -27.93
C GLY A 103 14.31 0.70 -27.31
N ALA A 104 14.00 -0.27 -28.17
CA ALA A 104 13.91 -1.67 -27.81
C ALA A 104 15.22 -2.14 -27.16
N GLY A 105 15.25 -2.20 -25.83
CA GLY A 105 16.26 -2.87 -25.02
C GLY A 105 15.64 -4.12 -24.38
N PRO A 106 16.44 -5.17 -24.09
CA PRO A 106 15.94 -6.44 -23.60
C PRO A 106 15.17 -6.26 -22.29
N ALA A 107 14.20 -7.16 -22.06
CA ALA A 107 13.34 -7.19 -20.87
C ALA A 107 14.14 -6.80 -19.62
N ASP A 108 13.68 -5.74 -18.96
CA ASP A 108 14.34 -4.96 -17.91
C ASP A 108 14.65 -5.81 -16.65
N SER A 109 15.62 -6.71 -16.78
CA SER A 109 16.24 -7.49 -15.71
C SER A 109 17.35 -6.70 -15.01
N GLY A 110 17.38 -5.37 -15.19
CA GLY A 110 18.36 -4.49 -14.58
C GLY A 110 18.19 -4.43 -13.07
N THR A 111 19.30 -4.37 -12.35
CA THR A 111 19.32 -4.10 -10.90
C THR A 111 18.59 -2.80 -10.60
N ARG A 112 17.63 -2.85 -9.68
CA ARG A 112 16.78 -1.74 -9.24
C ARG A 112 17.11 -1.42 -7.77
N VAL A 113 17.09 -0.15 -7.41
CA VAL A 113 17.22 0.30 -6.01
C VAL A 113 15.85 0.55 -5.36
N LEU A 114 15.61 0.11 -4.13
CA LEU A 114 14.47 0.44 -3.25
C LEU A 114 15.02 1.18 -2.02
N ILE A 115 14.32 2.22 -1.54
CA ILE A 115 14.63 2.85 -0.25
C ILE A 115 13.43 2.65 0.66
N GLY A 116 13.63 2.04 1.83
CA GLY A 116 12.54 1.73 2.76
C GLY A 116 12.98 1.50 4.19
N CYS A 117 12.05 1.67 5.12
CA CYS A 117 12.29 1.45 6.54
C CYS A 117 12.05 -0.01 6.92
N VAL A 118 12.89 -0.57 7.79
CA VAL A 118 12.65 -1.87 8.40
C VAL A 118 11.44 -1.77 9.33
N THR A 119 10.41 -2.58 9.08
CA THR A 119 9.17 -2.61 9.88
C THR A 119 9.17 -3.72 10.92
N SER A 120 9.76 -4.87 10.58
CA SER A 120 9.97 -5.99 11.48
C SER A 120 11.15 -6.85 11.02
N ILE A 121 11.68 -7.63 11.95
CA ILE A 121 12.74 -8.59 11.71
C ILE A 121 12.30 -9.90 12.35
N ASN A 122 12.34 -10.98 11.59
CA ASN A 122 12.22 -12.35 12.09
C ASN A 122 13.59 -13.02 11.98
N GLU A 123 13.72 -14.25 12.47
CA GLU A 123 15.01 -14.97 12.59
C GLU A 123 15.87 -14.87 11.31
N ASP A 124 15.29 -15.09 10.14
CA ASP A 124 16.03 -15.10 8.88
C ASP A 124 15.71 -13.94 7.93
N ASN A 125 14.74 -13.07 8.25
CA ASN A 125 14.17 -12.12 7.29
C ASN A 125 13.98 -10.71 7.85
N ILE A 126 14.29 -9.74 7.01
CA ILE A 126 14.06 -8.31 7.22
C ILE A 126 12.86 -7.91 6.37
N TYR A 127 11.90 -7.24 7.00
CA TYR A 127 10.68 -6.78 6.35
C TYR A 127 10.74 -5.27 6.16
N ILE A 128 10.51 -4.83 4.93
CA ILE A 128 10.21 -3.42 4.61
C ILE A 128 8.70 -3.23 4.59
N SER A 129 7.96 -4.20 4.07
CA SER A 129 6.50 -4.27 4.06
C SER A 129 6.04 -5.74 4.09
N ASN A 130 4.74 -6.02 4.15
CA ASN A 130 4.20 -7.39 4.06
C ASN A 130 4.50 -8.06 2.71
N SER A 131 4.67 -7.24 1.65
CA SER A 131 4.98 -7.72 0.30
C SER A 131 6.47 -7.67 -0.04
N ILE A 132 7.27 -6.96 0.76
CA ILE A 132 8.69 -6.72 0.48
C ILE A 132 9.53 -7.13 1.70
N TYR A 133 10.22 -8.24 1.54
CA TYR A 133 11.14 -8.77 2.54
C TYR A 133 12.33 -9.45 1.86
N PHE A 134 13.42 -9.61 2.60
CA PHE A 134 14.62 -10.29 2.13
C PHE A 134 15.38 -10.94 3.30
N SER A 135 16.25 -11.89 2.98
CA SER A 135 17.00 -12.62 4.00
C SER A 135 18.00 -11.70 4.70
N ILE A 136 18.21 -11.88 6.01
CA ILE A 136 19.28 -11.20 6.74
C ILE A 136 20.67 -11.58 6.21
N ALA A 137 20.82 -12.75 5.57
CA ALA A 137 22.09 -13.24 5.05
C ALA A 137 22.69 -12.39 3.91
N ILE A 138 21.89 -11.51 3.28
CA ILE A 138 22.40 -10.59 2.25
C ILE A 138 22.85 -9.24 2.83
N VAL A 139 22.66 -9.04 4.13
CA VAL A 139 23.13 -7.85 4.83
C VAL A 139 24.61 -8.01 5.15
N SER A 140 25.34 -6.90 5.11
CA SER A 140 26.77 -6.87 5.44
C SER A 140 27.00 -7.23 6.91
N GLU A 141 28.04 -8.02 7.21
CA GLU A 141 28.33 -8.52 8.56
C GLU A 141 28.58 -7.43 9.60
N ASP A 142 28.98 -6.24 9.16
CA ASP A 142 29.22 -5.05 9.98
C ASP A 142 27.95 -4.23 10.27
N PHE A 143 26.80 -4.64 9.75
CA PHE A 143 25.52 -3.97 9.97
C PHE A 143 24.48 -4.92 10.57
N VAL A 144 24.02 -4.58 11.78
CA VAL A 144 22.88 -5.24 12.41
C VAL A 144 21.63 -4.38 12.17
N PRO A 145 20.64 -4.87 11.39
CA PRO A 145 19.42 -4.11 11.13
C PRO A 145 18.53 -4.10 12.37
N TYR A 146 17.88 -2.95 12.60
CA TYR A 146 16.84 -2.78 13.60
C TYR A 146 15.58 -2.22 12.98
N LYS A 147 14.44 -2.51 13.62
CA LYS A 147 13.16 -1.89 13.26
C LYS A 147 13.31 -0.37 13.29
N GLY A 148 13.01 0.29 12.17
CA GLY A 148 13.10 1.74 12.00
C GLY A 148 14.33 2.22 11.22
N ASP A 149 15.32 1.34 10.99
CA ASP A 149 16.47 1.66 10.13
C ASP A 149 16.00 1.88 8.68
N LEU A 150 16.59 2.88 8.03
CA LEU A 150 16.34 3.19 6.63
C LEU A 150 17.40 2.52 5.77
N LEU A 151 16.97 1.68 4.84
CA LEU A 151 17.84 0.87 4.00
C LEU A 151 17.68 1.23 2.53
N GLU A 152 18.80 1.25 1.82
CA GLU A 152 18.87 1.16 0.36
C GLU A 152 19.07 -0.31 -0.02
N VAL A 153 18.15 -0.86 -0.82
CA VAL A 153 18.15 -2.25 -1.22
C VAL A 153 18.24 -2.33 -2.73
N GLU A 154 19.35 -2.84 -3.25
CA GLU A 154 19.45 -3.24 -4.64
C GLU A 154 18.76 -4.59 -4.81
N TYR A 155 17.93 -4.73 -5.84
CA TYR A 155 17.17 -5.94 -6.12
C TYR A 155 16.98 -6.17 -7.62
N SER A 156 16.67 -7.40 -7.98
CA SER A 156 16.24 -7.79 -9.32
C SER A 156 14.84 -8.39 -9.26
N THR A 157 14.11 -8.31 -10.37
CA THR A 157 12.79 -8.93 -10.54
C THR A 157 12.90 -9.98 -11.62
N GLU A 158 12.53 -11.22 -11.30
CA GLU A 158 12.48 -12.29 -12.30
C GLU A 158 11.11 -12.25 -13.01
N PRO A 159 11.06 -12.30 -14.36
CA PRO A 159 9.80 -12.34 -15.08
C PRO A 159 8.93 -13.53 -14.64
N GLY A 160 7.71 -13.25 -14.18
CA GLY A 160 6.77 -14.28 -13.72
C GLY A 160 6.74 -14.50 -12.20
N PHE A 161 7.64 -13.86 -11.46
CA PHE A 161 7.67 -13.88 -9.99
C PHE A 161 7.38 -12.49 -9.42
N SER A 162 6.51 -12.44 -8.41
CA SER A 162 6.12 -11.19 -7.74
C SER A 162 7.09 -10.78 -6.62
N ASN A 163 8.00 -11.69 -6.25
CA ASN A 163 8.97 -11.48 -5.20
C ASN A 163 10.25 -10.87 -5.75
N ILE A 164 10.75 -9.84 -5.07
CA ILE A 164 12.05 -9.26 -5.38
C ILE A 164 13.18 -10.16 -4.90
N LYS A 165 14.28 -10.16 -5.65
CA LYS A 165 15.53 -10.79 -5.24
C LYS A 165 16.52 -9.71 -4.89
N ALA A 166 16.62 -9.40 -3.60
CA ALA A 166 17.57 -8.42 -3.10
C ALA A 166 19.01 -8.95 -3.29
N THR A 167 19.89 -8.07 -3.79
CA THR A 167 21.28 -8.35 -4.18
C THR A 167 22.29 -7.62 -3.30
N SER A 168 21.92 -6.45 -2.77
CA SER A 168 22.75 -5.68 -1.83
C SER A 168 21.88 -4.83 -0.93
N VAL A 169 22.30 -4.63 0.31
CA VAL A 169 21.61 -3.80 1.31
C VAL A 169 22.62 -2.85 1.93
N LYS A 170 22.33 -1.55 1.89
CA LYS A 170 23.17 -0.49 2.47
C LYS A 170 22.34 0.34 3.46
N PRO A 171 22.81 0.56 4.69
CA PRO A 171 22.14 1.47 5.62
C PRO A 171 22.27 2.92 5.15
N ILE A 172 21.15 3.65 5.08
CA ILE A 172 21.13 5.11 4.83
C ILE A 172 21.06 5.86 6.16
N ARG A 173 20.24 5.38 7.10
CA ARG A 173 20.04 6.00 8.42
C ARG A 173 19.75 4.92 9.45
N CYS A 174 20.62 4.80 10.44
CA CYS A 174 20.46 3.89 11.56
C CYS A 174 19.82 4.64 12.73
N ILE A 175 18.85 4.02 13.41
CA ILE A 175 18.24 4.61 14.62
C ILE A 175 19.03 4.29 15.90
N HIS A 176 20.04 3.43 15.80
CA HIS A 176 20.82 2.91 16.93
C HIS A 176 22.29 3.37 16.94
N THR A 177 22.69 4.27 16.03
CA THR A 177 23.99 4.93 16.11
C THR A 177 24.00 5.88 17.31
N GLU A 178 24.35 5.36 18.48
CA GLU A 178 25.33 5.88 19.46
C GLU A 178 25.24 5.02 20.74
N GLU A 179 26.27 4.18 20.98
CA GLU A 179 26.82 3.92 22.32
C GLU A 179 28.36 3.89 22.23
#